data_AF-A0A964YDU6-F1
#
_entry.id   AF-A0A964YDU6-F1
#
_cell.length_a   1.000
_cell.length_b   1.000
_cell.length_c   1.000
_cell.angle_alpha   90.00
_cell.angle_beta   90.00
_cell.angle_gamma   90.00
#
_symmetry.space_group_name_H-M   'P 1'
#
loop_
_entity.id
_entity.type
_entity.pdbx_description
1 polymer ?
#
loop_
_entity_poly.entity_id
_entity_poly.type
_entity_poly.pdbx_seq_one_letter_code
_entity_poly.pdbx_strand_id
1 'polypeptide(L)' 'RDPRFHSVCIAVAAQVDGTMGIQDSLEISHIEAYSWKDIPLGYLSHDHDRQIHDYLQGVTTLA' A
#
# COMPACT_ATOMS: atom_id res chain seq x y z
N ARG A 1 -2.78 8.90 6.13
CA ARG A 1 -3.28 10.18 6.68
C ARG A 1 -3.12 11.28 5.64
N ASP A 2 -4.22 11.83 5.17
CA ASP A 2 -4.23 12.93 4.22
C ASP A 2 -4.14 14.29 4.95
N PRO A 3 -3.21 15.19 4.58
CA PRO A 3 -3.12 16.51 5.19
C PRO A 3 -4.26 17.46 4.80
N ARG A 4 -4.99 17.17 3.71
CA ARG A 4 -6.03 18.05 3.17
C ARG A 4 -7.33 17.98 3.98
N PHE A 5 -7.64 16.81 4.56
CA PHE A 5 -8.89 16.57 5.29
C PHE A 5 -8.72 15.55 6.41
N HIS A 6 -9.67 15.54 7.35
CA HIS A 6 -9.80 14.43 8.28
C HIS A 6 -10.12 13.15 7.51
N SER A 7 -9.20 12.19 7.54
CA SER A 7 -9.25 10.96 6.75
C SER A 7 -9.03 9.75 7.64
N VAL A 8 -9.82 8.71 7.39
CA VAL A 8 -9.66 7.37 7.97
C VAL A 8 -9.33 6.43 6.83
N CYS A 9 -8.26 5.67 6.98
CA CYS A 9 -7.82 4.66 6.00
C CYS A 9 -7.91 3.29 6.68
N ILE A 10 -8.52 2.33 5.99
CA ILE A 10 -8.57 0.93 6.41
C ILE A 10 -7.70 0.16 5.42
N ALA A 11 -6.59 -0.41 5.90
CA ALA A 11 -5.71 -1.24 5.08
C ALA A 11 -6.13 -2.71 5.16
N VAL A 12 -6.08 -3.41 4.02
CA VAL A 12 -6.39 -4.84 3.90
C VAL A 12 -5.24 -5.51 3.16
N ALA A 13 -4.77 -6.64 3.69
CA ALA A 13 -3.80 -7.49 3.02
C ALA A 13 -4.52 -8.65 2.32
N ALA A 14 -4.14 -8.92 1.07
CA ALA A 14 -4.62 -10.06 0.30
C ALA A 14 -3.44 -10.75 -0.37
N GLN A 15 -3.44 -12.08 -0.34
CA GLN A 15 -2.51 -12.88 -1.14
C GLN A 15 -3.15 -13.08 -2.52
N VAL A 16 -2.47 -12.62 -3.57
CA VAL A 16 -2.94 -12.68 -4.95
C VAL A 16 -1.88 -13.30 -5.84
N ASP A 17 -2.30 -13.89 -6.96
CA ASP A 17 -1.45 -14.47 -8.00
C ASP A 17 -2.02 -14.13 -9.39
N GLY A 18 -1.19 -14.19 -10.43
CA GLY A 18 -1.57 -13.91 -11.82
C GLY A 18 -0.81 -12.74 -12.46
N THR A 19 -1.35 -12.23 -13.56
CA THR A 19 -0.77 -11.09 -14.31
C THR A 19 -1.44 -9.78 -13.91
N MET A 20 -0.65 -8.73 -13.70
CA MET A 20 -1.18 -7.38 -13.42
C MET A 20 -2.03 -6.89 -14.61
N GLY A 21 -3.32 -6.61 -14.36
CA GLY A 21 -4.25 -6.12 -15.37
C GLY A 21 -4.96 -4.85 -14.91
N ILE A 22 -4.39 -3.68 -15.23
CA ILE A 22 -4.97 -2.37 -14.92
C ILE A 22 -6.34 -2.25 -15.61
N GLN A 23 -7.40 -2.04 -14.82
CA GLN A 23 -8.75 -1.76 -15.33
C GLN A 23 -9.07 -0.26 -15.33
N ASP A 24 -8.58 0.48 -14.33
CA ASP A 24 -8.72 1.93 -14.27
C ASP A 24 -7.52 2.61 -14.92
N SER A 25 -7.66 2.99 -16.18
CA SER A 25 -6.62 3.71 -16.92
C SER A 25 -6.69 5.23 -16.79
N LEU A 26 -7.64 5.76 -16.02
CA LEU A 26 -7.79 7.21 -15.82
C LEU A 26 -7.05 7.69 -14.58
N GLU A 27 -7.11 6.93 -13.49
CA GLU A 27 -6.44 7.29 -12.23
C GLU A 27 -5.04 6.67 -12.11
N ILE A 28 -4.81 5.49 -12.68
CA ILE A 28 -3.54 4.77 -12.55
C ILE A 28 -2.59 5.19 -13.67
N SER A 29 -1.48 5.82 -13.29
CA SER A 29 -0.41 6.22 -14.20
C SER A 29 0.74 5.21 -14.30
N HIS A 30 1.02 4.48 -13.21
CA HIS A 30 2.09 3.47 -13.15
C HIS A 30 1.73 2.36 -12.16
N ILE A 31 2.14 1.13 -12.46
CA ILE A 31 2.04 -0.03 -11.56
C ILE A 31 3.32 -0.84 -11.62
N GLU A 32 3.75 -1.32 -10.45
CA GLU A 32 4.95 -2.14 -10.34
C GLU A 32 4.83 -3.07 -9.13
N ALA A 33 5.35 -4.29 -9.30
CA ALA A 33 5.48 -5.25 -8.24
C ALA A 33 6.87 -5.13 -7.62
N TYR A 34 6.93 -5.03 -6.30
CA TYR A 34 8.18 -4.91 -5.56
C TYR A 34 8.45 -6.15 -4.74
N SER A 35 9.72 -6.56 -4.67
CA SER A 35 10.15 -7.43 -3.57
C SER A 35 10.17 -6.61 -2.26
N TRP A 36 10.06 -7.28 -1.11
CA TRP A 36 10.06 -6.60 0.18
C TRP A 36 11.26 -5.67 0.43
N LYS A 37 12.40 -5.97 -0.20
CA LYS A 37 13.64 -5.18 -0.05
C LYS A 37 13.67 -3.97 -0.97
N ASP A 38 12.87 -3.98 -2.02
CA ASP A 38 12.87 -2.96 -3.08
C ASP A 38 11.73 -1.95 -2.91
N ILE A 39 10.87 -2.13 -1.90
CA ILE A 39 9.82 -1.15 -1.58
C ILE A 39 10.50 0.19 -1.27
N PRO A 40 10.10 1.30 -1.92
CA PRO A 40 10.73 2.61 -1.76
C PRO A 40 10.28 3.29 -0.45
N LEU A 41 10.63 2.70 0.68
CA LEU A 41 10.31 3.22 2.00
C LEU A 41 10.92 4.62 2.20
N GLY A 42 10.17 5.51 2.84
CA GLY A 42 10.46 6.93 3.01
C GLY A 42 9.91 7.81 1.89
N TYR A 43 9.41 7.21 0.81
CA TYR A 43 8.88 7.94 -0.36
C TYR A 43 7.43 7.56 -0.68
N LEU A 44 6.78 6.75 0.15
CA LEU A 44 5.39 6.39 -0.06
C LEU A 44 4.47 7.55 0.32
N SER A 45 3.30 7.58 -0.29
CA SER A 45 2.31 8.61 -0.01
C SER A 45 1.72 8.44 1.40
N HIS A 46 1.38 9.57 2.01
CA HIS A 46 0.71 9.62 3.32
C HIS A 46 1.49 8.89 4.42
N ASP A 47 0.88 7.89 5.05
CA ASP A 47 1.47 7.07 6.11
C ASP A 47 1.60 5.60 5.67
N HIS A 48 1.67 5.34 4.36
CA HIS A 48 1.79 3.98 3.84
C HIS A 48 3.10 3.29 4.23
N ASP A 49 4.19 4.05 4.43
CA ASP A 49 5.44 3.51 5.00
C ASP A 49 5.20 2.80 6.33
N ARG A 50 4.45 3.47 7.22
CA ARG A 50 4.12 2.92 8.53
C ARG A 50 3.21 1.71 8.40
N GLN A 51 2.19 1.77 7.54
CA GLN A 51 1.25 0.65 7.35
C GLN A 51 1.97 -0.61 6.83
N ILE A 52 2.86 -0.47 5.85
CA ILE A 52 3.66 -1.60 5.33
C ILE A 52 4.63 -2.11 6.41
N HIS A 53 5.29 -1.21 7.13
CA HIS A 53 6.18 -1.59 8.22
C HIS A 53 5.44 -2.38 9.31
N ASP A 54 4.29 -1.87 9.77
CA ASP A 54 3.45 -2.51 10.80
C ASP A 54 2.99 -3.90 10.33
N TYR A 55 2.63 -4.05 9.05
CA TYR A 55 2.22 -5.33 8.46
C TYR A 55 3.38 -6.34 8.47
N LEU A 56 4.57 -5.92 8.02
CA LEU A 56 5.76 -6.75 7.99
C LEU A 56 6.27 -7.14 9.38
N GLN A 57 6.03 -6.31 10.38
CA GLN A 57 6.32 -6.62 11.78
C GLN A 57 5.23 -7.46 12.47
N GLY A 58 4.13 -7.79 11.77
CA GLY A 58 3.01 -8.53 12.35
C GLY A 58 2.22 -7.74 13.41
N VAL A 59 2.43 -6.43 13.50
CA VAL A 59 1.73 -5.53 14.45
C VAL A 59 0.29 -5.29 13.98
N THR A 60 0.05 -5.41 12.68
CA THR A 60 -1.29 -5.30 12.09
C THR A 60 -2.06 -6.60 12.33
N THR A 61 -2.65 -6.72 13.51
CA THR A 61 -3.64 -7.77 13.81
C THR A 61 -5.03 -7.26 13.43
N LEU A 62 -5.69 -7.93 12.49
CA LEU A 62 -7.15 -7.88 12.40
C LEU A 62 -7.68 -8.88 13.45
N ALA A 63 -8.48 -8.41 14.40
CA ALA A 63 -9.32 -9.27 15.24
C ALA A 63 -10.68 -9.48 14.56
#